data_AF-A0AB36WR64-F1
#
_entry.id   AF-A0AB36WR64-F1
#
_cell.length_a   1.000
_cell.length_b   1.000
_cell.length_c   1.000
_cell.angle_alpha   90.00
_cell.angle_beta   90.00
_cell.angle_gamma   90.00
#
_symmetry.space_group_name_H-M   'P 1'
#
loop_
_entity.id
_entity.type
_entity.pdbx_description
1 polymer ?
#
loop_
_entity_poly.entity_id
_entity_poly.type
_entity_poly.pdbx_seq_one_letter_code
_entity_poly.pdbx_strand_id
1 'polypeptide(L)'
;MTNDLDNNQRLDMPAIAMTHSLDDYLKLNISRYREQLRQGNAQSIEFNYSYRSSSYQYSIQLSKTSCNYGGHRYWWLCPKCHKRTSTLYCAGLYVCRHCIGANYGSQLQQPIDRIFNRLNTLRSKLGWQRGAIHGIGSRPKGMHHSTYIKLVNEYDKLSADVWQASLDKLGCTR
;
A
#
# COMPACT_ATOMS: atom_id res chain seq x y z
N MET A 1 -32.42 17.54 22.41
CA MET A 1 -31.03 17.64 21.91
C MET A 1 -30.62 16.24 21.51
N THR A 2 -30.53 16.04 20.21
CA THR A 2 -30.48 14.75 19.51
C THR A 2 -29.18 13.99 19.77
N ASN A 3 -29.37 12.67 19.93
CA ASN A 3 -28.40 11.58 19.92
C ASN A 3 -27.20 11.78 19.00
N ASP A 4 -26.02 11.34 19.46
CA ASP A 4 -24.90 10.72 18.73
C ASP A 4 -23.77 10.58 19.77
N LEU A 5 -23.36 9.41 20.26
CA LEU A 5 -22.42 8.52 19.58
C LEU A 5 -22.35 7.19 20.38
N ASP A 6 -23.32 6.30 20.16
CA ASP A 6 -23.08 4.87 20.34
C ASP A 6 -22.25 4.38 19.15
N ASN A 7 -20.93 4.60 19.20
CA ASN A 7 -20.02 4.00 18.22
C ASN A 7 -19.68 2.58 18.64
N ASN A 8 -20.71 1.76 18.86
CA ASN A 8 -20.59 0.32 19.01
C ASN A 8 -20.76 -0.31 17.62
N GLN A 9 -19.88 0.09 16.69
CA GLN A 9 -19.71 -0.63 15.44
C GLN A 9 -19.01 -1.95 15.78
N ARG A 10 -19.81 -3.01 15.95
CA ARG A 10 -19.31 -4.39 15.90
C ARG A 10 -18.33 -4.48 14.74
N LEU A 11 -17.12 -4.94 15.03
CA LEU A 11 -16.07 -5.11 14.04
C LEU A 11 -16.47 -6.23 13.09
N ASP A 12 -17.28 -5.91 12.08
CA ASP A 12 -17.54 -6.81 10.98
C ASP A 12 -16.22 -7.08 10.29
N MET A 13 -15.71 -8.30 10.47
CA MET A 13 -14.52 -8.80 9.81
C MET A 13 -14.94 -9.46 8.49
N PRO A 14 -14.95 -8.73 7.36
CA PRO A 14 -15.34 -9.30 6.09
C PRO A 14 -14.46 -10.49 5.71
N ALA A 15 -14.90 -11.26 4.71
CA ALA A 15 -14.06 -12.29 4.10
C ALA A 15 -12.75 -11.66 3.59
N ILE A 16 -11.66 -12.43 3.63
CA ILE A 16 -10.36 -11.97 3.11
C ILE A 16 -10.56 -11.62 1.63
N ALA A 17 -10.21 -10.39 1.26
CA ALA A 17 -10.27 -9.96 -0.12
C ALA A 17 -9.19 -10.71 -0.92
N MET A 18 -9.62 -11.53 -1.89
CA MET A 18 -8.73 -12.31 -2.76
C MET A 18 -8.27 -11.54 -4.01
N THR A 19 -8.56 -10.24 -4.07
CA THR A 19 -8.20 -9.38 -5.22
C THR A 19 -6.75 -8.90 -5.10
N HIS A 20 -5.99 -8.99 -6.19
CA HIS A 20 -4.62 -8.51 -6.23
C HIS A 20 -4.50 -6.99 -6.10
N SER A 21 -3.52 -6.56 -5.31
CA SER A 21 -3.12 -5.16 -5.16
C SER A 21 -2.04 -4.81 -6.18
N LEU A 22 -1.97 -3.55 -6.60
CA LEU A 22 -0.84 -3.03 -7.37
C LEU A 22 0.52 -3.16 -6.67
N ASP A 23 0.52 -3.38 -5.35
CA ASP A 23 1.74 -3.61 -4.57
C ASP A 23 2.33 -5.01 -4.77
N ASP A 24 1.55 -5.96 -5.28
CA ASP A 24 1.98 -7.35 -5.53
C ASP A 24 2.85 -7.49 -6.80
N TYR A 25 2.95 -6.42 -7.61
CA TYR A 25 3.60 -6.43 -8.91
C TYR A 25 4.91 -5.63 -8.91
N LEU A 26 5.92 -6.11 -9.63
CA LEU A 26 7.13 -5.33 -9.90
C LEU A 26 6.79 -4.08 -10.72
N LYS A 27 7.25 -2.92 -10.26
CA LYS A 27 6.91 -1.59 -10.81
C LYS A 27 8.03 -1.04 -11.67
N LEU A 28 7.70 -0.60 -12.88
CA LEU A 28 8.59 0.15 -13.76
C LEU A 28 8.16 1.60 -13.81
N ASN A 29 8.77 2.44 -12.97
CA ASN A 29 8.50 3.86 -12.95
C ASN A 29 9.37 4.57 -14.00
N ILE A 30 8.76 5.45 -14.80
CA ILE A 30 9.47 6.26 -15.78
C ILE A 30 10.54 7.17 -15.14
N SER A 31 10.36 7.51 -13.86
CA SER A 31 11.33 8.28 -13.09
C SER A 31 12.72 7.65 -13.03
N ARG A 32 12.81 6.32 -13.16
CA ARG A 32 14.08 5.58 -13.17
C ARG A 32 14.94 5.90 -14.40
N TYR A 33 14.31 6.36 -15.49
CA TYR A 33 14.97 6.63 -16.77
C TYR A 33 15.20 8.11 -17.01
N ARG A 34 15.12 8.95 -15.96
CA ARG A 34 15.22 10.41 -16.08
C ARG A 34 16.47 10.89 -16.80
N GLU A 35 17.62 10.26 -16.58
CA GLU A 35 18.89 10.66 -17.21
C GLU A 35 18.88 10.35 -18.70
N GLN A 36 18.47 9.14 -19.07
CA GLN A 36 18.35 8.70 -20.47
C GLN A 36 17.32 9.54 -21.25
N LEU A 37 16.23 9.94 -20.59
CA LEU A 37 15.19 10.79 -21.18
C LEU A 37 15.62 12.27 -21.34
N ARG A 38 16.63 12.73 -20.58
CA ARG A 38 17.18 14.09 -20.71
C ARG A 38 18.07 14.24 -21.94
N GLN A 39 18.70 13.16 -22.41
CA GLN A 39 19.63 13.18 -23.54
C GLN A 39 18.96 13.41 -24.91
N GLY A 40 17.62 13.48 -24.93
CA GLY A 40 16.86 14.07 -26.04
C GLY A 40 16.43 13.05 -27.10
N ASN A 41 15.11 12.98 -27.33
CA ASN A 41 14.44 12.28 -28.43
C ASN A 41 14.30 10.75 -28.36
N ALA A 42 14.50 10.12 -27.22
CA ALA A 42 14.11 8.70 -27.07
C ALA A 42 12.61 8.51 -27.35
N GLN A 43 12.29 7.78 -28.42
CA GLN A 43 10.91 7.39 -28.78
C GLN A 43 10.49 6.11 -28.06
N SER A 44 11.47 5.29 -27.68
CA SER A 44 11.25 4.06 -26.92
C SER A 44 12.44 3.76 -26.01
N ILE A 45 12.22 2.94 -24.98
CA ILE A 45 13.27 2.38 -24.14
C ILE A 45 13.29 0.87 -24.34
N GLU A 46 14.47 0.33 -24.66
CA GLU A 46 14.69 -1.11 -24.67
C GLU A 46 14.70 -1.64 -23.24
N PHE A 47 13.99 -2.73 -23.04
CA PHE A 47 13.78 -3.31 -21.73
C PHE A 47 14.03 -4.80 -21.76
N ASN A 48 15.04 -5.21 -20.99
CA ASN A 48 15.46 -6.59 -20.82
C ASN A 48 15.22 -7.01 -19.38
N TYR A 49 14.49 -8.10 -19.17
CA TYR A 49 14.24 -8.64 -17.84
C TYR A 49 13.99 -10.14 -17.89
N SER A 50 14.24 -10.80 -16.75
CA SER A 50 13.87 -12.19 -16.55
C SER A 50 12.62 -12.27 -15.67
N TYR A 51 11.70 -13.16 -16.04
CA TYR A 51 10.52 -13.47 -15.26
C TYR A 51 10.24 -14.95 -15.34
N ARG A 52 10.16 -15.62 -14.18
CA ARG A 52 9.94 -17.08 -14.06
C ARG A 52 10.91 -17.90 -14.96
N SER A 53 12.19 -17.53 -14.96
CA SER A 53 13.26 -18.18 -15.74
C SER A 53 13.16 -18.00 -17.27
N SER A 54 12.25 -17.16 -17.76
CA SER A 54 12.20 -16.74 -19.16
C SER A 54 12.77 -15.33 -19.30
N SER A 55 13.63 -15.12 -20.30
CA SER A 55 14.16 -13.80 -20.64
C SER A 55 13.26 -13.13 -21.66
N TYR A 56 12.95 -11.86 -21.42
CA TYR A 56 12.11 -11.05 -22.28
C TYR A 56 12.89 -9.80 -22.68
N GLN A 57 12.84 -9.50 -23.98
CA GLN A 57 13.41 -8.30 -24.58
C GLN A 57 12.35 -7.64 -25.45
N TYR A 58 12.05 -6.37 -25.17
CA TYR A 58 11.13 -5.59 -25.98
C TYR A 58 11.33 -4.09 -25.75
N SER A 59 10.81 -3.28 -26.67
CA SER A 59 10.84 -1.82 -26.56
C SER A 59 9.51 -1.29 -26.04
N ILE A 60 9.57 -0.37 -25.08
CA ILE A 60 8.40 0.33 -24.55
C ILE A 60 8.39 1.73 -25.14
N GLN A 61 7.33 2.05 -25.86
CA GLN A 61 7.15 3.35 -26.50
C GLN A 61 6.94 4.47 -25.47
N LEU A 62 7.41 5.66 -25.81
CA LEU A 62 7.33 6.87 -25.00
C LEU A 62 6.41 7.90 -25.65
N SER A 63 5.77 8.70 -24.82
CA SER A 63 5.06 9.91 -25.25
C SER A 63 5.53 11.07 -24.40
N LYS A 64 5.60 12.26 -25.01
CA LYS A 64 5.90 13.51 -24.32
C LYS A 64 4.70 14.45 -24.34
N THR A 65 4.54 15.22 -23.27
CA THR A 65 3.60 16.36 -23.19
C THR A 65 4.38 17.60 -22.78
N SER A 66 4.08 18.76 -23.37
CA SER A 66 4.65 20.04 -22.94
C SER A 66 4.19 20.39 -21.53
N CYS A 67 5.07 21.06 -20.77
CA CYS A 67 4.77 21.58 -19.44
C CYS A 67 4.62 23.10 -19.46
N ASN A 68 3.75 23.65 -18.60
CA ASN A 68 3.44 25.09 -18.57
C ASN A 68 4.66 25.98 -18.27
N TYR A 69 5.61 25.50 -17.48
CA TYR A 69 6.84 26.23 -17.10
C TYR A 69 8.06 25.82 -17.93
N GLY A 70 7.84 25.29 -19.13
CA GLY A 70 8.89 24.78 -20.01
C GLY A 70 9.25 23.31 -19.79
N GLY A 71 9.94 22.73 -20.77
CA GLY A 71 10.33 21.32 -20.78
C GLY A 71 9.21 20.35 -21.17
N HIS A 72 9.47 19.06 -20.96
CA HIS A 72 8.58 17.97 -21.32
C HIS A 72 8.38 16.99 -20.18
N ARG A 73 7.15 16.52 -20.01
CA ARG A 73 6.83 15.37 -19.18
C ARG A 73 6.74 14.13 -20.06
N TYR A 74 7.61 13.17 -19.79
CA TYR A 74 7.60 11.86 -20.44
C TYR A 74 6.58 10.93 -19.79
N TRP A 75 6.05 10.03 -20.60
CA TRP A 75 5.09 8.98 -20.24
C TRP A 75 5.45 7.69 -20.94
N TRP A 76 5.20 6.57 -20.29
CA TRP A 76 5.14 5.29 -20.96
C TRP A 76 3.84 5.20 -21.76
N LEU A 77 3.91 4.62 -22.96
CA LEU A 77 2.76 4.11 -23.66
C LEU A 77 2.60 2.64 -23.29
N CYS A 78 1.45 2.30 -22.69
CA CYS A 78 1.16 0.92 -22.35
C CYS A 78 1.20 0.03 -23.61
N PRO A 79 1.98 -1.06 -23.66
CA PRO A 79 2.07 -1.91 -24.85
C PRO A 79 0.74 -2.56 -25.26
N LYS A 80 -0.20 -2.73 -24.31
CA LYS A 80 -1.50 -3.37 -24.57
C LYS A 80 -2.60 -2.37 -24.97
N CYS A 81 -2.70 -1.24 -24.29
CA CYS A 81 -3.82 -0.30 -24.45
C CYS A 81 -3.41 1.10 -24.92
N HIS A 82 -2.11 1.34 -25.14
CA HIS A 82 -1.53 2.60 -25.63
C HIS A 82 -1.85 3.85 -24.79
N LYS A 83 -2.42 3.67 -23.59
CA LYS A 83 -2.65 4.77 -22.64
C LYS A 83 -1.33 5.25 -22.05
N ARG A 84 -1.22 6.57 -21.86
CA ARG A 84 -0.11 7.23 -21.17
C ARG A 84 -0.13 6.90 -19.67
N THR A 85 1.00 6.44 -19.14
CA THR A 85 1.16 6.14 -17.70
C THR A 85 2.57 6.45 -17.23
N SER A 86 2.72 6.80 -15.95
CA SER A 86 4.04 6.98 -15.33
C SER A 86 4.66 5.67 -14.86
N THR A 87 3.84 4.64 -14.67
CA THR A 87 4.23 3.37 -14.08
C THR A 87 3.60 2.22 -14.86
N LEU A 88 4.41 1.21 -15.16
CA LEU A 88 3.97 -0.09 -15.66
C LEU A 88 4.22 -1.17 -14.59
N TYR A 89 3.49 -2.27 -14.68
CA TYR A 89 3.48 -3.36 -13.71
C TYR A 89 3.75 -4.68 -14.43
N CYS A 90 4.65 -5.50 -13.89
CA CYS A 90 5.03 -6.78 -14.48
C CYS A 90 4.02 -7.88 -14.14
N ALA A 91 3.22 -8.28 -15.11
CA ALA A 91 2.30 -9.43 -15.03
C ALA A 91 2.60 -10.41 -16.18
N GLY A 92 3.87 -10.82 -16.33
CA GLY A 92 4.40 -11.52 -17.49
C GLY A 92 4.83 -10.60 -18.64
N LEU A 93 4.22 -9.42 -18.75
CA LEU A 93 4.68 -8.26 -19.53
C LEU A 93 4.47 -6.99 -18.69
N TYR A 94 5.28 -5.94 -18.90
CA TYR A 94 4.99 -4.65 -18.25
C TYR A 94 3.85 -3.93 -18.95
N VAL A 95 2.73 -3.78 -18.24
CA VAL A 95 1.51 -3.13 -18.73
C VAL A 95 0.94 -2.18 -17.68
N CYS A 96 -0.02 -1.34 -18.04
CA CYS A 96 -0.61 -0.38 -17.09
C CYS A 96 -1.61 -1.05 -16.13
N ARG A 97 -1.94 -0.36 -15.02
CA ARG A 97 -2.90 -0.84 -14.01
C ARG A 97 -4.25 -1.28 -14.59
N HIS A 98 -4.76 -0.56 -15.58
CA HIS A 98 -6.07 -0.85 -16.19
C HIS A 98 -6.04 -2.15 -16.99
N CYS A 99 -4.88 -2.54 -17.53
CA CYS A 99 -4.73 -3.76 -18.30
C CYS A 99 -4.66 -5.01 -17.43
N ILE A 100 -4.17 -4.88 -16.20
CA ILE A 100 -4.12 -5.97 -15.21
C ILE A 100 -5.34 -5.97 -14.29
N GLY A 101 -6.15 -4.91 -14.29
CA GLY A 101 -7.35 -4.82 -13.46
C GLY A 101 -7.07 -4.79 -11.96
N ALA A 102 -5.83 -4.47 -11.55
CA ALA A 102 -5.43 -4.46 -10.15
C ALA A 102 -5.87 -3.17 -9.46
N ASN A 103 -6.34 -3.32 -8.23
CA ASN A 103 -6.79 -2.22 -7.39
C ASN A 103 -5.62 -1.59 -6.63
N TYR A 104 -5.81 -0.35 -6.17
CA TYR A 104 -4.87 0.22 -5.20
C TYR A 104 -5.00 -0.52 -3.87
N GLY A 105 -3.90 -0.75 -3.17
CA GLY A 105 -3.93 -1.38 -1.84
C GLY A 105 -4.86 -0.65 -0.86
N SER A 106 -4.94 0.68 -0.96
CA SER A 106 -5.88 1.49 -0.17
C SER A 106 -7.36 1.20 -0.46
N GLN A 107 -7.72 0.79 -1.69
CA GLN A 107 -9.08 0.40 -2.05
C GLN A 107 -9.45 -0.99 -1.51
N LEU A 108 -8.44 -1.80 -1.19
CA LEU A 108 -8.60 -3.14 -0.63
C LEU A 108 -8.51 -3.16 0.90
N GLN A 109 -8.22 -2.02 1.53
CA GLN A 109 -8.15 -1.92 2.99
C GLN A 109 -9.50 -2.23 3.62
N GLN A 110 -9.51 -3.27 4.44
CA GLN A 110 -10.66 -3.68 5.22
C GLN A 110 -10.73 -2.88 6.53
N PRO A 111 -11.89 -2.85 7.21
CA PRO A 111 -12.03 -2.19 8.51
C PRO A 111 -10.96 -2.64 9.52
N ILE A 112 -10.63 -3.93 9.53
CA ILE A 112 -9.61 -4.46 10.43
C ILE A 112 -8.18 -3.96 10.13
N ASP A 113 -7.84 -3.71 8.86
CA ASP A 113 -6.54 -3.16 8.50
C ASP A 113 -6.32 -1.77 9.12
N ARG A 114 -7.40 -0.97 9.23
CA ARG A 114 -7.34 0.34 9.89
C ARG A 114 -7.01 0.21 11.37
N ILE A 115 -7.55 -0.81 12.03
CA ILE A 115 -7.31 -1.05 13.45
C ILE A 115 -5.87 -1.54 13.66
N PHE A 116 -5.40 -2.49 12.84
CA PHE A 116 -3.99 -2.91 12.89
C PHE A 116 -3.03 -1.76 12.59
N ASN A 117 -3.35 -0.86 11.66
CA ASN A 117 -2.56 0.33 11.39
C ASN A 117 -2.54 1.31 12.59
N ARG A 118 -3.67 1.46 13.29
CA ARG A 118 -3.74 2.26 14.53
C ARG A 118 -2.93 1.63 15.65
N LEU A 119 -3.04 0.31 15.87
CA LEU A 119 -2.21 -0.43 16.83
C LEU A 119 -0.73 -0.28 16.51
N ASN A 120 -0.33 -0.44 15.24
CA ASN A 120 1.06 -0.25 14.83
C ASN A 120 1.56 1.18 15.03
N THR A 121 0.69 2.18 14.86
CA THR A 121 1.01 3.58 15.14
C THR A 121 1.23 3.81 16.64
N LEU A 122 0.39 3.25 17.50
CA LEU A 122 0.56 3.30 18.95
C LEU A 122 1.86 2.60 19.38
N ARG A 123 2.12 1.39 18.88
CA ARG A 123 3.37 0.66 19.12
C ARG A 123 4.58 1.48 18.68
N SER A 124 4.52 2.10 17.50
CA SER A 124 5.59 2.98 17.01
C SER A 124 5.82 4.20 17.91
N LYS A 125 4.76 4.82 18.44
CA LYS A 125 4.88 5.93 19.41
C LYS A 125 5.47 5.47 20.74
N LEU A 126 5.12 4.26 21.17
CA LEU A 126 5.65 3.60 22.36
C LEU A 126 7.05 3.01 22.15
N GLY A 127 7.66 3.17 20.98
CA GLY A 127 8.97 2.61 20.66
C GLY A 127 9.00 1.08 20.61
N TRP A 128 7.83 0.43 20.53
CA TRP A 128 7.70 -1.02 20.46
C TRP A 128 7.78 -1.51 19.01
N GLN A 129 8.27 -2.73 18.82
CA GLN A 129 8.31 -3.37 17.52
C GLN A 129 6.89 -3.52 16.95
N ARG A 130 6.67 -3.13 15.70
CA ARG A 130 5.36 -3.24 15.01
C ARG A 130 4.96 -4.70 14.82
N GLY A 131 3.65 -4.95 14.77
CA GLY A 131 3.06 -6.28 14.60
C GLY A 131 2.35 -6.77 15.86
N ALA A 132 1.18 -7.39 15.68
CA ALA A 132 0.30 -7.84 16.77
C ALA A 132 0.88 -9.02 17.56
N ILE A 133 1.77 -9.81 16.95
CA ILE A 133 2.42 -10.97 17.58
C ILE A 133 3.55 -10.60 18.54
N HIS A 134 4.02 -9.35 18.48
CA HIS A 134 5.11 -8.91 19.34
C HIS A 134 4.57 -8.49 20.71
N GLY A 135 5.26 -8.92 21.77
CA GLY A 135 4.92 -8.58 23.14
C GLY A 135 4.95 -7.08 23.44
N ILE A 136 4.48 -6.74 24.65
CA ILE A 136 4.52 -5.38 25.20
C ILE A 136 5.98 -5.03 25.53
N GLY A 137 6.44 -3.86 25.07
CA GLY A 137 7.77 -3.35 25.35
C GLY A 137 7.82 -2.46 26.60
N SER A 138 9.01 -2.01 26.98
CA SER A 138 9.19 -1.04 28.07
C SER A 138 8.86 0.40 27.64
N ARG A 139 8.71 1.29 28.62
CA ARG A 139 8.51 2.73 28.38
C ARG A 139 9.75 3.35 27.71
N PRO A 140 9.59 4.12 26.61
CA PRO A 140 10.70 4.85 26.00
C PRO A 140 11.36 5.85 26.94
N LYS A 141 12.68 5.98 26.84
CA LYS A 141 13.44 7.02 27.54
C LYS A 141 12.96 8.40 27.10
N GLY A 142 12.74 9.30 28.06
CA GLY A 142 12.25 10.66 27.81
C GLY A 142 10.72 10.81 27.66
N MET A 143 9.96 9.71 27.60
CA MET A 143 8.50 9.80 27.56
C MET A 143 7.92 10.04 28.96
N HIS A 144 7.10 11.08 29.11
CA HIS A 144 6.40 11.35 30.37
C HIS A 144 5.49 10.18 30.78
N HIS A 145 5.48 9.84 32.08
CA HIS A 145 4.77 8.67 32.59
C HIS A 145 3.27 8.71 32.28
N SER A 146 2.63 9.88 32.42
CA SER A 146 1.20 10.00 32.10
C SER A 146 0.91 9.82 30.61
N THR A 147 1.80 10.23 29.71
CA THR A 147 1.66 10.01 28.26
C THR A 147 1.81 8.54 27.93
N TYR A 148 2.79 7.87 28.55
CA TYR A 148 2.98 6.43 28.40
C TYR A 148 1.72 5.66 28.80
N ILE A 149 1.18 5.90 30.00
CA ILE A 149 -0.05 5.24 30.47
C ILE A 149 -1.22 5.49 29.50
N LYS A 150 -1.41 6.73 29.04
CA LYS A 150 -2.49 7.06 28.09
C LYS A 150 -2.39 6.24 26.80
N LEU A 151 -1.19 6.13 26.23
CA LEU A 151 -0.95 5.38 24.99
C LEU A 151 -1.11 3.87 25.20
N VAL A 152 -0.66 3.33 26.34
CA VAL A 152 -0.84 1.92 26.70
C VAL A 152 -2.32 1.60 26.90
N ASN A 153 -3.06 2.43 27.64
CA ASN A 153 -4.49 2.22 27.84
C ASN A 153 -5.28 2.28 26.51
N GLU A 154 -4.88 3.15 25.58
CA GLU A 154 -5.49 3.19 24.24
C GLU A 154 -5.17 1.91 23.45
N TYR A 155 -3.92 1.43 23.53
CA TYR A 155 -3.49 0.19 22.90
C TYR A 155 -4.25 -1.03 23.46
N ASP A 156 -4.36 -1.14 24.78
CA ASP A 156 -5.01 -2.27 25.46
C ASP A 156 -6.48 -2.35 25.07
N LYS A 157 -7.20 -1.22 25.08
CA LYS A 157 -8.60 -1.14 24.62
C LYS A 157 -8.77 -1.64 23.18
N LEU A 158 -7.99 -1.09 22.25
CA LEU A 158 -8.06 -1.50 20.85
C LEU A 158 -7.64 -2.96 20.65
N SER A 159 -6.69 -3.46 21.42
CA SER A 159 -6.25 -4.86 21.34
C SER A 159 -7.33 -5.82 21.85
N ALA A 160 -8.06 -5.44 22.90
CA ALA A 160 -9.17 -6.20 23.45
C ALA A 160 -10.32 -6.28 22.45
N ASP A 161 -10.66 -5.17 21.77
CA ASP A 161 -11.69 -5.15 20.73
C ASP A 161 -11.34 -6.11 19.57
N VAL A 162 -10.08 -6.12 19.13
CA VAL A 162 -9.60 -7.03 18.08
C VAL A 162 -9.63 -8.49 18.52
N TRP A 163 -9.20 -8.77 19.76
CA TRP A 163 -9.21 -10.12 20.32
C TRP A 163 -10.65 -10.65 20.44
N GLN A 164 -11.55 -9.83 20.96
CA GLN A 164 -12.97 -10.17 21.11
C GLN A 164 -13.61 -10.47 19.75
N ALA A 165 -13.42 -9.59 18.76
CA ALA A 165 -13.92 -9.81 17.40
C ALA A 165 -13.35 -11.07 16.75
N SER A 166 -12.09 -11.40 17.04
CA SER A 166 -11.45 -12.63 16.56
C SER A 166 -12.04 -13.87 17.21
N LEU A 167 -12.27 -13.84 18.53
CA LEU A 167 -12.90 -14.95 19.26
C LEU A 167 -14.34 -15.20 18.79
N ASP A 168 -15.11 -14.14 18.59
CA ASP A 168 -16.49 -14.22 18.07
C ASP A 168 -16.53 -14.91 16.71
N LYS A 169 -15.58 -14.57 15.82
CA LYS A 169 -15.48 -15.18 14.49
C LYS A 169 -15.04 -16.65 14.52
N LEU A 170 -14.21 -17.04 15.48
CA LEU A 170 -13.77 -18.42 15.68
C LEU A 170 -14.84 -19.28 16.38
N GLY A 171 -15.95 -18.70 16.83
CA GLY A 171 -16.98 -19.39 17.60
C GLY A 171 -16.50 -19.79 19.00
N CYS A 172 -15.49 -19.09 19.52
CA CYS A 172 -14.87 -19.38 20.82
C CYS A 172 -15.49 -18.56 21.96
N THR A 173 -16.45 -17.68 21.68
CA THR A 173 -17.25 -17.01 22.70
C THR A 173 -18.49 -17.85 23.02
N ARG A 174 -18.47 -18.46 24.20
CA ARG A 174 -19.56 -19.27 24.75
C ARG A 174 -20.18 -18.54 25.94
#